data_AF-A0A2G2YSG9-F1
#
_entry.id   AF-A0A2G2YSG9-F1
#
_cell.length_a   1.000
_cell.length_b   1.000
_cell.length_c   1.000
_cell.angle_alpha   90.00
_cell.angle_beta   90.00
_cell.angle_gamma   90.00
#
_symmetry.space_group_name_H-M   'P 1'
#
loop_
_entity.id
_entity.type
_entity.pdbx_description
1 polymer ?
#
loop_
_entity_poly.entity_id
_entity_poly.type
_entity_poly.pdbx_seq_one_letter_code
_entity_poly.pdbx_strand_id
1 'polypeptide(L)'
;MRKTCEDCCHVRVILNELSVKIDERDVLMHLGFKEELKELLGNKYSGGGLPRIFLGKKYIDGKLEKFVENCERLKDGVVNRGCNCKACGDIKFVPCETCSGSCKFYYEEKDEEEQEKIKDDEYGFQRCPDCNENGLIRCPV
;
A
#
# COMPACT_ATOMS: atom_id res chain seq x y z
N MET A 1 -17.70 -12.74 7.17
CA MET A 1 -16.49 -12.34 6.42
C MET A 1 -16.94 -11.75 5.08
N ARG A 2 -16.33 -10.66 4.57
CA ARG A 2 -16.72 -10.09 3.26
C ARG A 2 -16.04 -10.87 2.15
N LYS A 3 -16.78 -11.22 1.09
CA LYS A 3 -16.31 -11.99 -0.09
C LYS A 3 -14.99 -11.46 -0.69
N THR A 4 -14.81 -10.15 -0.75
CA THR A 4 -13.60 -9.53 -1.29
C THR A 4 -12.33 -9.82 -0.48
N CYS A 5 -12.43 -10.07 0.83
CA CYS A 5 -11.27 -10.39 1.66
C CYS A 5 -10.77 -11.81 1.37
N GLU A 6 -11.70 -12.76 1.18
CA GLU A 6 -11.41 -14.14 0.77
C GLU A 6 -10.77 -14.17 -0.60
N ASP A 7 -11.35 -13.46 -1.58
CA ASP A 7 -10.83 -13.39 -2.94
C ASP A 7 -9.41 -12.82 -2.99
N CYS A 8 -9.14 -11.74 -2.23
CA CYS A 8 -7.78 -11.17 -2.12
C CYS A 8 -6.80 -12.15 -1.47
N CYS A 9 -7.22 -12.83 -0.40
CA CYS A 9 -6.37 -13.80 0.29
C CYS A 9 -6.02 -14.99 -0.62
N HIS A 10 -7.00 -15.49 -1.38
CA HIS A 10 -6.82 -16.61 -2.30
C HIS A 10 -5.82 -16.28 -3.41
N VAL A 11 -5.99 -15.12 -4.06
CA VAL A 11 -5.06 -14.64 -5.10
C VAL A 11 -3.65 -14.45 -4.52
N ARG A 12 -3.53 -13.90 -3.31
CA ARG A 12 -2.23 -13.72 -2.64
C ARG A 12 -1.50 -15.04 -2.44
N VAL A 13 -2.19 -16.09 -1.98
CA VAL A 13 -1.60 -17.43 -1.80
C VAL A 13 -1.06 -17.96 -3.14
N ILE A 14 -1.87 -17.92 -4.19
CA ILE A 14 -1.46 -18.41 -5.52
C ILE A 14 -0.24 -17.65 -6.04
N LEU A 15 -0.24 -16.32 -5.94
CA LEU A 15 0.88 -15.51 -6.41
C LEU A 15 2.17 -15.84 -5.63
N ASN A 16 2.08 -16.02 -4.31
CA ASN A 16 3.23 -16.38 -3.48
C ASN A 16 3.81 -17.75 -3.86
N GLU A 17 2.97 -18.73 -4.23
CA GLU A 17 3.41 -20.05 -4.71
C GLU A 17 4.16 -19.98 -6.05
N LEU A 18 3.80 -19.01 -6.90
CA LEU A 18 4.49 -18.80 -8.19
C LEU A 18 5.91 -18.24 -8.05
N SER A 19 6.37 -17.93 -6.83
CA SER A 19 7.71 -17.38 -6.54
C SER A 19 8.05 -16.12 -7.34
N VAL A 20 7.03 -15.33 -7.66
CA VAL A 20 7.17 -14.03 -8.31
C VAL A 20 7.25 -12.93 -7.25
N LYS A 21 8.03 -11.87 -7.50
CA LYS A 21 8.10 -10.72 -6.59
C LYS A 21 6.76 -9.96 -6.64
N ILE A 22 6.03 -9.94 -5.53
CA ILE A 22 4.69 -9.31 -5.44
C ILE A 22 4.74 -8.07 -4.57
N ASP A 23 4.31 -6.96 -5.15
CA ASP A 23 3.99 -5.75 -4.41
C ASP A 23 2.48 -5.73 -4.12
N GLU A 24 2.11 -5.80 -2.84
CA GLU A 24 0.69 -5.87 -2.43
C GLU A 24 0.27 -4.48 -1.99
N ARG A 25 -0.76 -3.96 -2.64
CA ARG A 25 -1.25 -2.60 -2.41
C ARG A 25 -2.65 -2.66 -1.82
N ASP A 26 -2.69 -2.65 -0.49
CA ASP A 26 -3.95 -2.60 0.24
C ASP A 26 -4.54 -1.18 0.19
N VAL A 27 -5.60 -1.03 -0.62
CA VAL A 27 -6.30 0.25 -0.81
C VAL A 27 -7.18 0.66 0.37
N LEU A 28 -7.38 -0.23 1.36
CA LEU A 28 -8.02 0.10 2.64
C LEU A 28 -6.99 0.61 3.65
N MET A 29 -5.74 0.17 3.54
CA MET A 29 -4.65 0.57 4.46
C MET A 29 -3.96 1.88 4.04
N HIS A 30 -3.98 2.23 2.76
CA HIS A 30 -3.29 3.42 2.25
C HIS A 30 -4.11 4.13 1.16
N LEU A 31 -4.61 5.33 1.46
CA LEU A 31 -5.41 6.15 0.55
C LEU A 31 -4.68 6.46 -0.76
N GLY A 32 -3.37 6.71 -0.71
CA GLY A 32 -2.57 6.92 -1.93
C GLY A 32 -2.59 5.70 -2.87
N PHE A 33 -2.79 4.47 -2.39
CA PHE A 33 -2.96 3.31 -3.28
C PHE A 33 -4.33 3.29 -3.92
N LYS A 34 -5.34 3.75 -3.20
CA LYS A 34 -6.69 3.92 -3.75
C LYS A 34 -6.67 4.98 -4.85
N GLU A 35 -5.92 6.06 -4.68
CA GLU A 35 -5.73 7.12 -5.69
C GLU A 35 -4.95 6.61 -6.89
N GLU A 36 -3.80 5.96 -6.68
CA GLU A 36 -3.02 5.31 -7.74
C GLU A 36 -3.86 4.29 -8.53
N LEU A 37 -4.69 3.49 -7.84
CA LEU A 37 -5.58 2.54 -8.48
C LEU A 37 -6.63 3.22 -9.37
N LYS A 38 -7.17 4.36 -8.92
CA LYS A 38 -8.09 5.18 -9.73
C LYS A 38 -7.38 5.72 -10.96
N GLU A 39 -6.15 6.21 -10.83
CA GLU A 39 -5.37 6.71 -11.96
C GLU A 39 -5.07 5.63 -13.00
N LEU A 40 -4.65 4.44 -12.55
CA LEU A 40 -4.34 3.31 -13.44
C LEU A 40 -5.55 2.79 -14.21
N LEU A 41 -6.74 2.85 -13.61
CA LEU A 41 -7.99 2.36 -14.23
C LEU A 41 -8.77 3.45 -14.97
N GLY A 42 -8.54 4.73 -14.63
CA GLY A 42 -9.27 5.87 -15.16
C GLY A 42 -10.78 5.65 -15.13
N ASN A 43 -11.44 5.80 -16.28
CA ASN A 43 -12.88 5.62 -16.43
C ASN A 43 -13.39 4.20 -16.13
N LYS A 44 -12.48 3.21 -16.02
CA LYS A 44 -12.84 1.82 -15.68
C LYS A 44 -12.90 1.59 -14.16
N TYR A 45 -12.52 2.57 -13.34
CA TYR A 45 -12.60 2.46 -11.89
C TYR A 45 -14.08 2.51 -11.44
N SER A 46 -14.59 1.39 -10.96
CA SER A 46 -15.96 1.27 -10.46
C SER A 46 -16.07 1.29 -8.92
N GLY A 47 -14.99 1.59 -8.20
CA GLY A 47 -14.98 1.58 -6.73
C GLY A 47 -14.99 0.20 -6.08
N GLY A 48 -15.13 -0.88 -6.85
CA GLY A 48 -15.12 -2.27 -6.39
C GLY A 48 -14.29 -3.18 -7.29
N GLY A 49 -14.48 -4.50 -7.15
CA GLY A 49 -13.83 -5.52 -7.99
C GLY A 49 -12.36 -5.73 -7.65
N LEU A 50 -12.04 -5.87 -6.36
CA LEU A 50 -10.76 -6.38 -5.88
C LEU A 50 -10.82 -7.91 -5.76
N PRO A 51 -9.69 -8.63 -5.90
CA PRO A 51 -8.34 -8.12 -6.18
C PRO A 51 -8.13 -7.69 -7.65
N ARG A 52 -7.18 -6.79 -7.88
CA ARG A 52 -6.77 -6.34 -9.23
C ARG A 52 -5.27 -6.52 -9.41
N ILE A 53 -4.88 -7.20 -10.48
CA ILE A 53 -3.49 -7.59 -10.74
C ILE A 53 -2.95 -6.74 -11.88
N PHE A 54 -1.72 -6.25 -11.70
CA PHE A 54 -1.02 -5.45 -12.69
C PHE A 54 0.37 -6.04 -12.93
N LEU A 55 0.81 -6.02 -14.20
CA LEU A 55 2.21 -6.25 -14.55
C LEU A 55 2.80 -4.91 -14.98
N GLY A 56 3.62 -4.32 -14.11
CA GLY A 56 4.00 -2.91 -14.23
C GLY A 56 2.75 -2.01 -14.13
N LYS A 57 2.49 -1.20 -15.16
CA LYS A 57 1.28 -0.35 -15.24
C LYS A 57 0.12 -0.99 -16.02
N LYS A 58 0.29 -2.22 -16.53
CA LYS A 58 -0.71 -2.88 -17.37
C LYS A 58 -1.66 -3.71 -16.51
N TYR A 59 -2.94 -3.36 -16.53
CA TYR A 59 -3.99 -4.13 -15.86
C TYR A 59 -4.21 -5.49 -16.53
N ILE A 60 -4.29 -6.54 -15.71
CA ILE A 60 -4.63 -7.90 -16.13
C ILE A 60 -6.04 -8.18 -15.65
N ASP A 61 -6.95 -8.36 -16.59
CA ASP A 61 -8.39 -8.34 -16.36
C ASP A 61 -8.92 -9.63 -15.70
N GLY A 62 -8.56 -9.85 -14.43
CA GLY A 62 -9.11 -10.89 -13.56
C GLY A 62 -8.80 -12.34 -13.94
N LYS A 63 -8.22 -12.60 -15.12
CA LYS A 63 -7.78 -13.94 -15.51
C LYS A 63 -6.43 -14.25 -14.87
N LEU A 64 -6.48 -14.66 -13.60
CA LEU A 64 -5.32 -15.20 -12.88
C LEU A 64 -4.64 -16.30 -13.72
N GLU A 65 -5.42 -17.11 -14.44
CA GLU A 65 -4.95 -18.11 -15.41
C GLU A 65 -3.99 -17.52 -16.47
N LYS A 66 -4.34 -16.38 -17.08
CA LYS A 66 -3.47 -15.70 -18.05
C LYS A 66 -2.20 -15.14 -17.40
N PHE A 67 -2.28 -14.75 -16.13
CA PHE A 67 -1.10 -14.31 -15.39
C PHE A 67 -0.18 -15.48 -15.06
N VAL A 68 -0.74 -16.60 -14.62
CA VAL A 68 -0.01 -17.85 -14.34
C VAL A 68 0.68 -18.34 -15.61
N GLU A 69 -0.03 -18.41 -16.74
CA GLU A 69 0.54 -18.79 -18.04
C GLU A 69 1.70 -17.87 -18.48
N ASN A 70 1.56 -16.55 -18.28
CA ASN A 70 2.65 -15.61 -18.54
C ASN A 70 3.82 -15.77 -17.56
N CYS A 71 3.58 -16.13 -16.30
CA CYS A 71 4.63 -16.37 -15.31
C CYS A 71 5.36 -17.69 -15.54
N GLU A 72 4.67 -18.75 -15.95
CA GLU A 72 5.31 -20.02 -16.31
C GLU A 72 6.32 -19.85 -17.45
N ARG A 73 6.03 -18.95 -18.40
CA ARG A 73 6.97 -18.55 -19.45
C ARG A 73 8.15 -17.70 -18.96
N LEU A 74 8.04 -17.10 -17.78
CA LEU A 74 9.12 -16.32 -17.13
C LEU A 74 9.97 -17.16 -16.18
N LYS A 75 9.53 -18.38 -15.81
CA LYS A 75 10.26 -19.30 -14.91
C LYS A 75 11.59 -19.80 -15.48
N ASP A 76 11.87 -19.59 -16.76
CA ASP A 76 13.19 -19.86 -17.36
C ASP A 76 14.29 -18.87 -16.89
N GLY A 77 13.92 -17.80 -16.17
CA GLY A 77 14.84 -16.80 -15.62
C GLY A 77 14.66 -16.58 -14.12
N VAL A 78 15.55 -17.19 -13.33
CA VAL A 78 15.87 -16.88 -11.91
C VAL A 78 14.65 -16.79 -10.97
N VAL A 79 14.35 -17.94 -10.35
CA VAL A 79 13.41 -18.04 -9.22
C VAL A 79 14.02 -17.36 -8.00
N ASN A 80 13.67 -16.10 -7.76
CA ASN A 80 13.91 -15.46 -6.46
C ASN A 80 12.89 -16.03 -5.47
N ARG A 81 13.29 -17.09 -4.75
CA ARG A 81 12.56 -17.54 -3.55
C ARG A 81 12.34 -16.31 -2.68
N GLY A 82 11.07 -16.02 -2.39
CA GLY A 82 10.66 -14.88 -1.57
C GLY A 82 11.45 -14.85 -0.28
N CYS A 83 12.48 -14.01 -0.23
CA CYS A 83 13.16 -13.69 1.00
C CYS A 83 12.26 -12.69 1.70
N ASN A 84 11.62 -13.13 2.79
CA ASN A 84 10.87 -12.22 3.62
C ASN A 84 11.77 -11.04 4.01
N CYS A 85 11.23 -9.83 3.96
CA CYS A 85 11.95 -8.65 4.38
C CYS A 85 12.39 -8.86 5.85
N LYS A 86 13.71 -8.84 6.10
CA LYS A 86 14.26 -9.09 7.45
C LYS A 86 13.83 -8.05 8.48
N ALA A 87 13.42 -6.85 8.02
CA ALA A 87 12.99 -5.76 8.89
C ALA A 87 11.49 -5.83 9.23
N CYS A 88 10.61 -6.11 8.25
CA CYS A 88 9.16 -6.06 8.46
C CYS A 88 8.45 -7.42 8.38
N GLY A 89 9.13 -8.51 8.03
CA GLY A 89 8.49 -9.82 7.88
C GLY A 89 7.40 -9.85 6.81
N ASP A 90 7.57 -9.05 5.75
CA ASP A 90 6.64 -8.87 4.61
C ASP A 90 5.32 -8.15 4.89
N ILE A 91 5.16 -7.50 6.04
CA ILE A 91 3.95 -6.70 6.32
C ILE A 91 3.91 -5.36 5.54
N LYS A 92 5.01 -4.98 4.87
CA LYS A 92 5.19 -3.82 3.96
C LYS A 92 5.02 -2.43 4.57
N PHE A 93 4.20 -2.28 5.61
CA PHE A 93 4.00 -1.04 6.36
C PHE A 93 4.36 -1.24 7.81
N VAL A 94 5.12 -0.31 8.36
CA VAL A 94 5.51 -0.28 9.77
C VAL A 94 5.04 1.03 10.40
N PRO A 95 4.84 1.09 11.73
CA PRO A 95 4.55 2.33 12.42
C PRO A 95 5.60 3.40 12.12
N CYS A 96 5.16 4.63 11.88
CA CYS A 96 6.04 5.77 11.64
C CYS A 96 6.90 6.03 12.86
N GLU A 97 8.21 6.14 12.66
CA GLU A 97 9.16 6.42 13.72
C GLU A 97 9.05 7.87 14.23
N THR A 98 8.80 8.84 13.34
CA THR A 98 8.69 10.27 13.68
C THR A 98 7.54 10.56 14.63
N CYS A 99 6.37 9.97 14.40
CA CYS A 99 5.17 10.21 15.22
C CYS A 99 4.77 9.00 16.08
N SER A 100 5.56 7.94 16.10
CA SER A 100 5.26 6.67 16.78
C SER A 100 3.87 6.10 16.39
N GLY A 101 3.47 6.27 15.13
CA GLY A 101 2.17 5.82 14.62
C GLY A 101 0.96 6.68 15.00
N SER A 102 1.15 7.78 15.74
CA SER A 102 0.04 8.65 16.16
C SER A 102 -0.52 9.52 15.03
N CYS A 103 0.22 9.67 13.93
CA CYS A 103 -0.06 10.62 12.85
C CYS A 103 -0.04 12.09 13.30
N LYS A 104 0.40 12.38 14.53
CA LYS A 104 0.46 13.72 15.12
C LYS A 104 1.90 14.07 15.50
N PHE A 105 2.27 15.32 15.24
CA PHE A 105 3.55 15.89 15.62
C PHE A 105 3.30 17.24 16.32
N TYR A 106 4.06 17.51 17.37
CA TYR A 106 3.97 18.76 18.12
C TYR A 106 5.15 19.66 17.75
N TYR A 107 4.86 20.88 17.32
CA TYR A 107 5.88 21.91 17.19
C TYR A 107 5.77 22.82 18.41
N GLU A 108 6.82 22.85 19.25
CA GLU A 108 7.02 23.96 20.18
C GLU A 108 7.33 25.19 19.33
N GLU A 109 6.33 26.00 18.99
CA GLU A 109 6.57 27.32 18.42
C GLU A 109 7.37 28.15 19.44
N LYS A 110 8.66 28.32 19.17
CA LYS A 110 9.36 29.53 19.56
C LYS A 110 8.97 30.59 18.54
N ASP A 111 8.44 31.69 19.08
CA ASP A 111 8.26 33.02 18.48
C ASP A 111 6.84 33.36 17.98
N GLU A 112 6.32 34.42 18.59
CA GLU A 112 4.91 34.78 18.79
C GLU A 112 4.25 35.57 17.64
N GLU A 113 4.66 35.42 16.38
CA GLU A 113 4.23 36.37 15.33
C GLU A 113 3.71 35.71 14.05
N GLU A 114 2.74 34.79 14.12
CA GLU A 114 1.85 34.50 12.97
C GLU A 114 0.55 33.77 13.41
N GLN A 115 -0.11 34.31 14.43
CA GLN A 115 -1.48 33.90 14.79
C GLN A 115 -2.50 34.41 13.77
N GLU A 116 -2.51 33.88 12.55
CA GLU A 116 -3.70 33.98 11.70
C GLU A 116 -3.73 32.86 10.66
N LYS A 117 -4.55 31.85 10.97
CA LYS A 117 -5.10 30.77 10.10
C LYS A 117 -4.50 29.39 10.26
N ILE A 118 -4.77 28.68 11.37
CA ILE A 118 -4.99 27.23 11.26
C ILE A 118 -6.20 26.83 12.10
N LYS A 119 -7.26 26.44 11.39
CA LYS A 119 -8.45 25.79 11.96
C LYS A 119 -8.12 24.33 12.26
N ASP A 120 -8.65 23.89 13.40
CA ASP A 120 -8.82 22.50 13.86
C ASP A 120 -7.54 21.74 14.23
N ASP A 121 -6.94 22.07 15.38
CA ASP A 121 -6.64 21.12 16.47
C ASP A 121 -6.04 21.85 17.69
N GLU A 122 -6.70 21.68 18.83
CA GLU A 122 -6.77 22.54 20.02
C GLU A 122 -5.45 22.91 20.75
N TYR A 123 -4.27 22.44 20.32
CA TYR A 123 -2.99 22.69 21.02
C TYR A 123 -1.75 22.65 20.11
N GLY A 124 -1.79 23.11 18.86
CA GLY A 124 -0.57 23.19 18.02
C GLY A 124 -0.06 21.84 17.47
N PHE A 125 -0.88 20.79 17.53
CA PHE A 125 -0.57 19.52 16.88
C PHE A 125 -0.79 19.63 15.37
N GLN A 126 0.22 19.26 14.60
CA GLN A 126 0.14 19.15 13.15
C GLN A 126 0.16 17.68 12.73
N ARG A 127 -0.37 17.40 11.55
CA ARG A 127 -0.28 16.06 10.96
C ARG A 127 1.17 15.74 10.61
N CYS A 128 1.63 14.54 10.97
CA CYS A 128 2.98 14.11 10.62
C CYS A 128 3.16 14.06 9.09
N PRO A 129 4.22 14.71 8.54
CA PRO A 129 4.44 14.76 7.09
C PRO A 129 5.01 13.46 6.52
N ASP A 130 5.56 12.60 7.37
CA ASP A 130 6.33 11.43 6.95
C ASP A 130 5.47 10.17 6.77
N CYS A 131 4.23 10.17 7.28
CA CYS A 131 3.38 8.97 7.32
C CYS A 131 2.04 9.16 6.60
N ASN A 132 1.42 8.03 6.27
CA ASN A 132 0.06 8.04 5.75
C ASN A 132 -0.97 8.38 6.84
N GLU A 133 -2.25 8.39 6.48
CA GLU A 133 -3.38 8.66 7.38
C GLU A 133 -3.50 7.75 8.58
N ASN A 134 -2.85 6.58 8.55
CA ASN A 134 -2.86 5.59 9.61
C ASN A 134 -1.60 5.64 10.48
N GLY A 135 -0.72 6.64 10.30
CA GLY A 135 0.54 6.70 11.03
C GLY A 135 1.57 5.68 10.55
N LEU A 136 1.43 5.15 9.33
CA LEU A 136 2.30 4.10 8.79
C LEU A 136 3.23 4.65 7.71
N ILE A 137 4.42 4.07 7.64
CA ILE A 137 5.39 4.27 6.57
C ILE A 137 5.66 2.95 5.86
N ARG A 138 6.05 3.01 4.59
CA ARG A 138 6.54 1.81 3.90
C ARG A 138 7.84 1.34 4.56
N CYS A 139 8.00 0.03 4.66
CA CYS A 139 9.26 -0.55 5.10
C CYS A 139 10.39 -0.04 4.18
N PRO A 140 11.47 0.54 4.73
CA PRO A 140 12.54 1.14 3.94
C PRO A 140 13.52 0.11 3.34
N VAL A 141 13.33 -1.19 3.60
CA VAL A 141 14.17 -2.31 3.16
C VAL A 141 13.52 -3.03 1.99
#